data_AF-A0AA37H172-F1
#
_entry.id   AF-A0AA37H172-F1
#
_cell.length_a   1.000
_cell.length_b   1.000
_cell.length_c   1.000
_cell.angle_alpha   90.00
_cell.angle_beta   90.00
_cell.angle_gamma   90.00
#
_symmetry.space_group_name_H-M   'P 1'
#
loop_
_entity.id
_entity.type
_entity.pdbx_description
1 polymer ?
#
loop_
_entity_poly.entity_id
_entity_poly.type
_entity_poly.pdbx_seq_one_letter_code
_entity_poly.pdbx_strand_id
1 'polypeptide(L)'
;MEYNSGKSLDGAQAGGDTVANLIRWVMDKEEMEIHLQQGRCPKQPNGWDCGVYVIRFGEQIAADEPIPQTIDGDIERLCLKQAILASWQCALHPRELANLLPVNPWTPKQNMETFRSLFVRRSYLNGLLQTSVAGFQSLSSHRHTMWVICEDVHMAQQTALLSLVHHLHTVHHAAVMAALSADAELAELASLATLQQKAKELVEMYQSIKAREAAERISRPVERIQDHFDMITHIVSQTNPHFDAAAQASKSEGERHLKASTRTNHYVECVLTLLVLRHVVQKFRSNEKKLREQRRGMFGGAWY
;
A
#
# COMPACT_ATOMS: atom_id res chain seq x y z
N MET A 1 23.20 17.52 -4.18
CA MET A 1 23.71 16.18 -3.83
C MET A 1 22.76 15.14 -4.37
N GLU A 2 23.28 13.98 -4.78
CA GLU A 2 22.53 12.85 -5.31
C GLU A 2 22.59 11.67 -4.33
N TYR A 3 21.43 11.11 -3.99
CA TYR A 3 21.32 9.96 -3.09
C TYR A 3 20.73 8.78 -3.86
N ASN A 4 21.54 7.74 -4.06
CA ASN A 4 21.16 6.58 -4.86
C ASN A 4 21.39 5.30 -4.07
N SER A 5 20.30 4.61 -3.73
CA SER A 5 20.34 3.34 -3.00
C SER A 5 20.72 2.15 -3.87
N GLY A 6 20.57 2.24 -5.19
CA GLY A 6 20.85 1.14 -6.13
C GLY A 6 22.31 0.65 -6.10
N LYS A 7 22.48 -0.63 -6.45
CA LYS A 7 23.81 -1.19 -6.76
C LYS A 7 24.28 -0.49 -8.03
N SER A 8 25.28 0.39 -7.90
CA SER A 8 26.02 0.91 -9.05
C SER A 8 26.76 -0.29 -9.65
N LEU A 9 26.33 -0.72 -10.83
CA LEU A 9 27.17 -1.52 -11.72
C LEU A 9 28.21 -0.53 -12.26
N ASP A 10 29.47 -0.74 -11.90
CA ASP A 10 30.64 -0.11 -12.51
C ASP A 10 30.80 1.41 -12.39
N GLY A 11 30.64 1.98 -11.19
CA GLY A 11 31.12 3.36 -10.91
C GLY A 11 30.44 4.47 -11.73
N ALA A 12 29.48 4.13 -12.58
CA ALA A 12 28.67 5.06 -13.33
C ALA A 12 27.69 5.73 -12.37
N GLN A 13 27.69 7.06 -12.37
CA GLN A 13 26.71 7.90 -11.67
C GLN A 13 25.33 7.60 -12.26
N ALA A 14 24.58 6.70 -11.62
CA ALA A 14 23.23 6.35 -12.03
C ALA A 14 22.29 7.55 -11.77
N GLY A 15 22.10 8.36 -12.82
CA GLY A 15 21.30 9.59 -12.84
C GLY A 15 21.95 10.74 -13.64
N GLY A 16 23.29 10.74 -13.72
CA GLY A 16 24.17 11.81 -14.19
C GLY A 16 23.58 12.79 -15.22
N ASP A 17 23.66 12.42 -16.50
CA ASP A 17 23.26 13.31 -17.60
C ASP A 17 21.75 13.58 -17.63
N THR A 18 20.93 12.61 -17.26
CA THR A 18 19.46 12.75 -17.28
C THR A 18 18.99 13.79 -16.26
N VAL A 19 19.49 13.73 -15.03
CA VAL A 19 19.14 14.70 -13.97
C VAL A 19 19.72 16.06 -14.28
N ALA A 20 20.97 16.14 -14.76
CA ALA A 20 21.58 17.41 -15.17
C ALA A 20 20.78 18.08 -16.31
N ASN A 21 20.40 17.32 -17.33
CA ASN A 21 19.61 17.84 -18.45
C ASN A 21 18.22 18.29 -18.02
N LEU A 22 17.56 17.56 -17.12
CA LEU A 22 16.28 17.99 -16.56
C LEU A 22 16.42 19.32 -15.82
N ILE A 23 17.46 19.50 -15.00
CA ILE A 23 17.71 20.75 -14.28
C ILE A 23 17.99 21.89 -15.26
N ARG A 24 18.83 21.69 -16.29
CA ARG A 24 19.08 22.69 -17.34
C ARG A 24 17.81 23.13 -18.04
N TRP A 25 16.94 22.17 -18.37
CA TRP A 25 15.65 22.42 -18.99
C TRP A 25 14.71 23.20 -18.08
N VAL A 26 14.54 22.80 -16.81
CA VAL A 26 13.69 23.51 -15.83
C VAL A 26 14.17 24.94 -15.60
N MET A 27 15.48 25.15 -15.62
CA MET A 27 16.10 26.45 -15.34
C MET A 27 16.28 27.32 -16.59
N ASP A 28 15.94 26.80 -17.79
CA ASP A 28 16.15 27.44 -19.09
C ASP A 28 17.60 27.91 -19.31
N LYS A 29 18.56 27.06 -18.93
CA LYS A 29 20.01 27.35 -19.03
C LYS A 29 20.77 26.14 -19.55
N GLU A 30 20.91 26.08 -20.87
CA GLU A 30 21.54 24.96 -21.59
C GLU A 30 23.02 24.76 -21.23
N GLU A 31 23.76 25.86 -21.05
CA GLU A 31 25.20 25.87 -20.72
C GLU A 31 25.49 25.77 -19.20
N MET A 32 24.48 25.51 -18.36
CA MET A 32 24.71 25.45 -16.92
C MET A 32 25.57 24.24 -16.54
N GLU A 33 26.72 24.51 -15.92
CA GLU A 33 27.56 23.49 -15.30
C GLU A 33 26.88 22.94 -14.05
N ILE A 34 26.66 21.63 -14.02
CA ILE A 34 26.03 20.93 -12.90
C ILE A 34 26.98 19.85 -12.43
N HIS A 35 27.43 19.98 -11.19
CA HIS A 35 28.26 18.97 -10.52
C HIS A 35 27.40 18.18 -9.53
N LEU A 36 27.00 16.98 -9.93
CA LEU A 36 26.30 16.06 -9.03
C LEU A 36 27.31 15.39 -8.09
N GLN A 37 27.21 15.74 -6.81
CA GLN A 37 27.98 15.11 -5.74
C GLN A 37 27.17 13.97 -5.12
N GLN A 38 27.75 12.78 -5.05
CA GLN A 38 27.10 11.64 -4.44
C GLN A 38 27.11 11.76 -2.91
N GLY A 39 25.92 11.80 -2.33
CA GLY A 39 25.73 11.81 -0.89
C GLY A 39 25.96 10.43 -0.28
N ARG A 40 26.35 10.40 1.00
CA ARG A 40 26.49 9.16 1.76
C ARG A 40 25.10 8.62 2.11
N CYS A 41 24.72 7.48 1.55
CA CYS A 41 23.45 6.81 1.83
C CYS A 41 23.58 5.28 1.82
N PRO A 42 22.72 4.55 2.54
CA PRO A 42 22.70 3.10 2.51
C PRO A 42 22.36 2.56 1.13
N LYS A 43 22.95 1.41 0.80
CA LYS A 43 22.62 0.67 -0.42
C LYS A 43 21.49 -0.32 -0.14
N GLN A 44 20.51 -0.37 -1.02
CA GLN A 44 19.44 -1.35 -0.90
C GLN A 44 20.02 -2.77 -1.11
N PRO A 45 19.63 -3.75 -0.27
CA PRO A 45 20.08 -5.12 -0.43
C PRO A 45 19.46 -5.80 -1.66
N ASN A 46 18.30 -5.31 -2.10
CA ASN A 46 17.50 -5.84 -3.21
C ASN A 46 17.36 -4.83 -4.37
N GLY A 47 16.68 -5.24 -5.45
CA GLY A 47 16.51 -4.42 -6.65
C GLY A 47 15.17 -3.66 -6.74
N TRP A 48 14.29 -3.78 -5.74
CA TRP A 48 12.88 -3.35 -5.83
C TRP A 48 12.45 -2.37 -4.72
N ASP A 49 13.30 -2.09 -3.74
CA ASP A 49 13.05 -1.12 -2.66
C ASP A 49 13.49 0.31 -3.01
N CYS A 50 13.88 0.59 -4.26
CA CYS A 50 14.42 1.90 -4.63
C CYS A 50 13.46 3.04 -4.28
N GLY A 51 12.15 2.84 -4.46
CA GLY A 51 11.12 3.81 -4.07
C GLY A 51 11.01 4.03 -2.55
N VAL A 52 11.17 2.97 -1.74
CA VAL A 52 11.15 3.06 -0.27
C VAL A 52 12.32 3.91 0.22
N TYR A 53 13.51 3.63 -0.30
CA TYR A 53 14.73 4.35 0.03
C TYR A 53 14.65 5.83 -0.41
N VAL A 54 14.13 6.11 -1.62
CA VAL A 54 13.95 7.48 -2.10
C VAL A 54 13.04 8.29 -1.19
N ILE A 55 11.91 7.71 -0.74
CA ILE A 55 10.99 8.42 0.16
C ILE A 55 11.67 8.70 1.51
N ARG A 56 12.35 7.70 2.08
CA ARG A 56 13.02 7.86 3.38
C ARG A 56 14.17 8.87 3.33
N PHE A 57 14.93 8.88 2.23
CA PHE A 57 15.96 9.90 2.00
C PHE A 57 15.34 11.29 1.88
N GLY A 58 14.27 11.42 1.08
CA GLY A 58 13.56 12.68 0.89
C GLY A 58 13.02 13.27 2.19
N GLU A 59 12.46 12.42 3.07
CA GLU A 59 11.97 12.84 4.39
C GLU A 59 13.09 13.43 5.25
N GLN A 60 14.22 12.73 5.34
CA GLN A 60 15.37 13.15 6.16
C GLN A 60 16.02 14.43 5.59
N ILE A 61 16.18 14.51 4.27
CA ILE A 61 16.68 15.71 3.60
C ILE A 61 15.74 16.90 3.83
N ALA A 62 14.41 16.69 3.77
CA ALA A 62 13.44 17.75 4.01
C ALA A 62 13.42 18.23 5.48
N ALA A 63 13.79 17.36 6.41
CA ALA A 63 13.90 17.66 7.83
C ALA A 63 15.28 18.21 8.25
N ASP A 64 16.22 18.36 7.30
CA ASP A 64 17.65 18.63 7.57
C ASP A 64 18.29 17.62 8.55
N GLU A 65 17.81 16.38 8.53
CA GLU A 65 18.29 15.27 9.37
C GLU A 65 19.25 14.34 8.61
N PRO A 66 20.18 13.66 9.31
CA PRO A 66 21.11 12.74 8.68
C PRO A 66 20.43 11.47 8.17
N ILE A 67 20.75 11.07 6.93
CA ILE A 67 20.21 9.84 6.35
C ILE A 67 20.62 8.61 7.18
N PRO A 68 19.65 7.74 7.58
CA PRO A 68 19.92 6.57 8.37
C PRO A 68 20.82 5.57 7.63
N GLN A 69 21.71 4.89 8.36
CA GLN A 69 22.64 3.91 7.79
C GLN A 69 21.99 2.56 7.48
N THR A 70 20.80 2.32 8.01
CA THR A 70 20.02 1.09 7.83
C THR A 70 18.57 1.45 7.61
N ILE A 71 17.95 0.84 6.61
CA ILE A 71 16.53 1.01 6.29
C ILE A 71 15.93 -0.39 6.20
N ASP A 72 14.94 -0.66 7.04
CA ASP A 72 14.15 -1.88 6.99
C ASP A 72 13.05 -1.70 5.95
N GLY A 73 13.22 -2.35 4.80
CA GLY A 73 12.29 -2.24 3.68
C GLY A 73 10.86 -2.69 4.02
N ASP A 74 10.70 -3.68 4.90
CA ASP A 74 9.39 -4.24 5.23
C ASP A 74 8.61 -3.32 6.17
N ILE A 75 9.28 -2.81 7.21
CA ILE A 75 8.69 -1.83 8.14
C ILE A 75 8.34 -0.55 7.38
N GLU A 76 9.26 -0.03 6.57
CA GLU A 76 9.02 1.21 5.83
C GLU A 76 7.90 1.05 4.79
N ARG A 77 7.81 -0.10 4.10
CA ARG A 77 6.66 -0.40 3.22
C ARG A 77 5.36 -0.41 4.00
N LEU A 78 5.32 -0.99 5.19
CA LEU A 78 4.13 -0.99 6.05
C LEU A 78 3.75 0.44 6.45
N CYS A 79 4.71 1.23 6.93
CA CYS A 79 4.51 2.62 7.32
C CYS A 79 4.04 3.49 6.15
N LEU A 80 4.66 3.38 4.97
CA LEU A 80 4.28 4.12 3.78
C LEU A 80 2.87 3.77 3.29
N LYS A 81 2.48 2.49 3.33
CA LYS A 81 1.11 2.06 3.00
C LYS A 81 0.10 2.67 3.97
N GLN A 82 0.39 2.65 5.27
CA GLN A 82 -0.45 3.29 6.29
C GLN A 82 -0.52 4.81 6.11
N ALA A 83 0.60 5.46 5.81
CA ALA A 83 0.68 6.89 5.55
C ALA A 83 -0.13 7.30 4.30
N ILE A 84 -0.12 6.49 3.25
CA ILE A 84 -0.94 6.72 2.05
C ILE A 84 -2.43 6.69 2.39
N LEU A 85 -2.87 5.77 3.25
CA LEU A 85 -4.26 5.69 3.71
C LEU A 85 -4.65 6.87 4.59
N ALA A 86 -3.75 7.30 5.48
CA ALA A 86 -3.96 8.46 6.34
C ALA A 86 -3.73 9.80 5.62
N SER A 87 -3.28 9.77 4.36
CA SER A 87 -3.00 10.97 3.58
C SER A 87 -4.29 11.76 3.35
N TRP A 88 -4.17 13.09 3.28
CA TRP A 88 -5.30 13.98 3.04
C TRP A 88 -6.14 13.58 1.83
N GLN A 89 -5.53 12.98 0.80
CA GLN A 89 -6.23 12.62 -0.44
C GLN A 89 -7.11 11.38 -0.30
N CYS A 90 -6.81 10.52 0.68
CA CYS A 90 -7.44 9.21 0.84
C CYS A 90 -8.21 9.08 2.17
N ALA A 91 -8.02 10.00 3.12
CA ALA A 91 -8.76 10.05 4.38
C ALA A 91 -9.58 11.34 4.53
N LEU A 92 -10.71 11.22 5.25
CA LEU A 92 -11.48 12.35 5.74
C LEU A 92 -10.90 12.84 7.07
N HIS A 93 -10.77 14.15 7.21
CA HIS A 93 -10.27 14.78 8.42
C HIS A 93 -11.31 14.72 9.54
N PRO A 94 -10.90 14.63 10.83
CA PRO A 94 -11.83 14.63 11.95
C PRO A 94 -12.83 15.79 11.94
N ARG A 95 -12.42 16.97 11.48
CA ARG A 95 -13.31 18.14 11.29
C ARG A 95 -14.38 17.92 10.22
N GLU A 96 -14.05 17.23 9.13
CA GLU A 96 -15.01 16.88 8.07
C GLU A 96 -16.05 15.88 8.58
N LEU A 97 -15.62 14.96 9.44
CA LEU A 97 -16.50 13.99 10.11
C LEU A 97 -17.40 14.65 11.16
N ALA A 98 -16.89 15.63 11.91
CA ALA A 98 -17.68 16.35 12.91
C ALA A 98 -18.86 17.12 12.31
N ASN A 99 -18.73 17.60 11.07
CA ASN A 99 -19.79 18.32 10.35
C ASN A 99 -20.99 17.42 9.98
N LEU A 100 -20.86 16.10 10.09
CA LEU A 100 -21.92 15.14 9.78
C LEU A 100 -22.75 14.73 11.01
N LEU A 101 -22.40 15.19 12.22
CA LEU A 101 -23.17 14.90 13.43
C LEU A 101 -24.55 15.60 13.39
N PRO A 102 -25.64 14.92 13.79
CA PRO A 102 -25.70 13.72 14.63
C PRO A 102 -25.68 12.39 13.84
N VAL A 103 -25.54 12.44 12.52
CA VAL A 103 -25.58 11.30 11.60
C VAL A 103 -24.19 10.69 11.48
N ASN A 104 -23.60 10.21 12.57
CA ASN A 104 -22.34 9.46 12.49
C ASN A 104 -22.62 7.99 12.82
N PRO A 105 -23.15 7.20 11.86
CA PRO A 105 -23.59 5.86 12.11
C PRO A 105 -22.39 4.97 11.83
N TRP A 106 -21.64 4.65 12.89
CA TRP A 106 -20.41 3.87 12.79
C TRP A 106 -20.63 2.46 12.24
N THR A 107 -21.88 1.99 12.17
CA THR A 107 -22.24 0.67 11.68
C THR A 107 -23.10 0.72 10.41
N PRO A 108 -22.97 -0.26 9.50
CA PRO A 108 -23.83 -0.37 8.30
C PRO A 108 -25.33 -0.32 8.61
N LYS A 109 -25.74 -0.89 9.76
CA LYS A 109 -27.14 -0.89 10.22
C LYS A 109 -27.64 0.53 10.50
N GLN A 110 -26.90 1.32 11.27
CA GLN A 110 -27.30 2.68 11.61
C GLN A 110 -27.26 3.61 10.37
N ASN A 111 -26.37 3.34 9.41
CA ASN A 111 -26.34 4.05 8.12
C ASN A 111 -27.64 3.80 7.36
N MET A 112 -28.06 2.54 7.26
CA MET A 112 -29.32 2.17 6.59
C MET A 112 -30.56 2.79 7.28
N GLU A 113 -30.59 2.80 8.61
CA GLU A 113 -31.67 3.44 9.38
C GLU A 113 -31.76 4.94 9.11
N THR A 114 -30.60 5.62 9.05
CA THR A 114 -30.52 7.03 8.68
C THR A 114 -31.03 7.26 7.26
N PHE A 115 -30.56 6.46 6.28
CA PHE A 115 -31.01 6.55 4.90
C PHE A 115 -32.53 6.42 4.78
N ARG A 116 -33.10 5.44 5.48
CA ARG A 116 -34.54 5.21 5.51
C ARG A 116 -35.28 6.41 6.12
N SER A 117 -34.78 6.96 7.22
CA SER A 117 -35.34 8.16 7.85
C SER A 117 -35.34 9.37 6.90
N LEU A 118 -34.21 9.65 6.23
CA LEU A 118 -34.09 10.74 5.26
C LEU A 118 -35.03 10.53 4.05
N PHE A 119 -35.15 9.30 3.56
CA PHE A 119 -36.05 8.97 2.45
C PHE A 119 -37.53 9.18 2.81
N VAL A 120 -37.94 8.74 3.99
CA VAL A 120 -39.29 8.94 4.52
C VAL A 120 -39.58 10.42 4.72
N ARG A 121 -38.66 11.16 5.37
CA ARG A 121 -38.79 12.61 5.60
C ARG A 121 -38.94 13.37 4.27
N ARG A 122 -38.14 13.03 3.26
CA ARG A 122 -38.24 13.63 1.92
C ARG A 122 -39.60 13.41 1.28
N SER A 123 -40.17 12.20 1.41
CA SER A 123 -41.50 11.91 0.89
C SER A 123 -42.58 12.82 1.52
N TYR A 124 -42.51 13.03 2.84
CA TYR A 124 -43.42 13.96 3.53
C TYR A 124 -43.21 15.42 3.09
N LEU A 125 -41.96 15.88 2.98
CA LEU A 125 -41.65 17.24 2.54
C LEU A 125 -42.10 17.51 1.10
N ASN A 126 -41.97 16.53 0.20
CA ASN A 126 -42.51 16.64 -1.16
C ASN A 126 -44.03 16.75 -1.15
N GLY A 127 -44.72 16.02 -0.26
CA GLY A 127 -46.17 16.19 -0.05
C GLY A 127 -46.54 17.60 0.41
N LEU A 128 -45.75 18.18 1.32
CA LEU A 128 -45.92 19.57 1.78
C LEU A 128 -45.67 20.60 0.66
N LEU A 129 -44.72 20.34 -0.24
CA LEU A 129 -44.52 21.22 -1.40
C LEU A 129 -45.73 21.19 -2.34
N GLN A 130 -46.31 20.02 -2.60
CA GLN A 130 -47.48 19.89 -3.46
C GLN A 130 -48.69 20.64 -2.91
N THR A 131 -48.89 20.63 -1.59
CA THR A 131 -49.96 21.41 -0.95
C THR A 131 -49.67 22.91 -0.90
N SER A 132 -48.38 23.31 -0.86
CA SER A 132 -47.99 24.73 -0.95
C SER A 132 -48.30 25.37 -2.31
N VAL A 133 -48.14 24.61 -3.40
CA VAL A 133 -48.44 25.06 -4.78
C VAL A 133 -49.95 25.19 -5.01
N ALA A 134 -50.77 24.45 -4.26
CA ALA A 134 -52.23 24.49 -4.30
C ALA A 134 -52.87 25.73 -3.62
N GLY A 135 -52.07 26.72 -3.19
CA GLY A 135 -52.54 28.08 -2.88
C GLY A 135 -52.61 28.50 -1.41
N PHE A 136 -52.09 27.69 -0.46
CA PHE A 136 -52.30 27.91 0.98
C PHE A 136 -51.05 28.30 1.81
N GLN A 137 -49.88 28.52 1.21
CA GLN A 137 -48.64 28.82 1.96
C GLN A 137 -47.87 30.05 1.45
N SER A 138 -47.14 30.71 2.36
CA SER A 138 -46.24 31.81 2.03
C SER A 138 -45.03 31.32 1.19
N LEU A 139 -44.52 32.21 0.33
CA LEU A 139 -43.28 31.98 -0.44
C LEU A 139 -42.09 31.61 0.46
N SER A 140 -42.07 32.10 1.71
CA SER A 140 -41.03 31.76 2.70
C SER A 140 -41.10 30.30 3.14
N SER A 141 -42.29 29.76 3.42
CA SER A 141 -42.49 28.35 3.80
C SER A 141 -42.16 27.40 2.66
N HIS A 142 -42.50 27.77 1.42
CA HIS A 142 -42.12 27.01 0.23
C HIS A 142 -40.60 26.94 0.07
N ARG A 143 -39.91 28.09 0.15
CA ARG A 143 -38.43 28.16 0.06
C ARG A 143 -37.76 27.38 1.19
N HIS A 144 -38.27 27.47 2.42
CA HIS A 144 -37.74 26.72 3.55
C HIS A 144 -37.91 25.21 3.35
N THR A 145 -39.07 24.75 2.90
CA THR A 145 -39.33 23.31 2.63
C THR A 145 -38.41 22.78 1.53
N MET A 146 -38.22 23.55 0.44
CA MET A 146 -37.25 23.24 -0.61
C MET A 146 -35.82 23.15 -0.06
N TRP A 147 -35.43 24.08 0.81
CA TRP A 147 -34.12 24.08 1.45
C TRP A 147 -33.90 22.81 2.30
N VAL A 148 -34.87 22.43 3.14
CA VAL A 148 -34.78 21.19 3.94
C VAL A 148 -34.63 19.96 3.05
N ILE A 149 -35.37 19.89 1.93
CA ILE A 149 -35.21 18.77 0.98
C ILE A 149 -33.80 18.74 0.38
N CYS A 150 -33.25 19.89 -0.01
CA CYS A 150 -31.89 19.97 -0.54
C CYS A 150 -30.85 19.52 0.50
N GLU A 151 -31.01 19.94 1.76
CA GLU A 151 -30.18 19.49 2.88
C GLU A 151 -30.28 17.98 3.08
N ASP A 152 -31.48 17.41 3.06
CA ASP A 152 -31.70 15.98 3.23
C ASP A 152 -31.03 15.15 2.13
N VAL A 153 -31.14 15.59 0.88
CA VAL A 153 -30.48 14.95 -0.26
C VAL A 153 -28.97 15.03 -0.09
N HIS A 154 -28.44 16.17 0.34
CA HIS A 154 -27.02 16.33 0.59
C HIS A 154 -26.53 15.42 1.72
N MET A 155 -27.22 15.39 2.85
CA MET A 155 -26.90 14.54 4.00
C MET A 155 -26.91 13.05 3.61
N ALA A 156 -27.90 12.62 2.81
CA ALA A 156 -27.94 11.26 2.28
C ALA A 156 -26.73 10.96 1.39
N GLN A 157 -26.37 11.88 0.49
CA GLN A 157 -25.18 11.70 -0.37
C GLN A 157 -23.89 11.63 0.45
N GLN A 158 -23.71 12.50 1.45
CA GLN A 158 -22.52 12.48 2.29
C GLN A 158 -22.44 11.22 3.15
N THR A 159 -23.57 10.74 3.68
CA THR A 159 -23.63 9.49 4.45
C THR A 159 -23.24 8.27 3.58
N ALA A 160 -23.68 8.24 2.32
CA ALA A 160 -23.29 7.19 1.36
C ALA A 160 -21.80 7.23 1.05
N LEU A 161 -21.27 8.42 0.77
CA LEU A 161 -19.85 8.61 0.46
C LEU A 161 -18.97 8.26 1.66
N LEU A 162 -19.37 8.65 2.88
CA LEU A 162 -18.68 8.27 4.11
C LEU A 162 -18.66 6.74 4.30
N SER A 163 -19.82 6.09 4.11
CA SER A 163 -19.93 4.62 4.21
C SER A 163 -19.02 3.93 3.19
N LEU A 164 -18.94 4.47 1.98
CA LEU A 164 -18.08 3.97 0.91
C LEU A 164 -16.59 4.18 1.23
N VAL A 165 -16.20 5.36 1.76
CA VAL A 165 -14.83 5.63 2.23
C VAL A 165 -14.44 4.61 3.30
N HIS A 166 -15.28 4.40 4.31
CA HIS A 166 -15.03 3.42 5.37
C HIS A 166 -14.87 2.00 4.82
N HIS A 167 -15.76 1.57 3.92
CA HIS A 167 -15.68 0.26 3.30
C HIS A 167 -14.38 0.08 2.49
N LEU A 168 -14.00 1.08 1.69
CA LEU A 168 -12.78 1.04 0.88
C LEU A 168 -11.52 1.00 1.75
N HIS A 169 -11.49 1.71 2.89
CA HIS A 169 -10.39 1.57 3.85
C HIS A 169 -10.29 0.14 4.40
N THR A 170 -11.42 -0.48 4.75
CA THR A 170 -11.45 -1.87 5.26
C THR A 170 -10.98 -2.87 4.19
N VAL A 171 -11.47 -2.74 2.95
CA VAL A 171 -11.07 -3.61 1.83
C VAL A 171 -9.59 -3.43 1.51
N HIS A 172 -9.10 -2.19 1.42
CA HIS A 172 -7.69 -1.94 1.18
C HIS A 172 -6.82 -2.54 2.29
N HIS A 173 -7.19 -2.35 3.55
CA HIS A 173 -6.45 -2.93 4.68
C HIS A 173 -6.40 -4.47 4.57
N ALA A 174 -7.52 -5.12 4.28
CA ALA A 174 -7.57 -6.56 4.07
C ALA A 174 -6.69 -7.02 2.90
N ALA A 175 -6.74 -6.32 1.76
CA ALA A 175 -5.92 -6.61 0.59
C ALA A 175 -4.42 -6.42 0.87
N VAL A 176 -4.04 -5.40 1.66
CA VAL A 176 -2.65 -5.17 2.09
C VAL A 176 -2.18 -6.32 2.99
N MET A 177 -2.98 -6.70 3.98
CA MET A 177 -2.63 -7.81 4.86
C MET A 177 -2.48 -9.12 4.07
N ALA A 178 -3.39 -9.38 3.12
CA ALA A 178 -3.28 -10.53 2.23
C ALA A 178 -2.01 -10.48 1.34
N ALA A 179 -1.67 -9.31 0.80
CA ALA A 179 -0.46 -9.13 0.00
C ALA A 179 0.82 -9.36 0.83
N LEU A 180 0.86 -8.87 2.07
CA LEU A 180 1.98 -9.06 2.98
C LEU A 180 2.12 -10.52 3.42
N SER A 181 1.02 -11.20 3.73
CA SER A 181 1.02 -12.63 4.02
C SER A 181 1.52 -13.45 2.82
N ALA A 182 1.07 -13.12 1.60
CA ALA A 182 1.56 -13.78 0.39
C ALA A 182 3.05 -13.51 0.12
N ASP A 183 3.55 -12.31 0.42
CA ASP A 183 4.98 -12.00 0.35
C ASP A 183 5.80 -12.80 1.37
N ALA A 184 5.31 -12.94 2.60
CA ALA A 184 5.97 -13.74 3.63
C ALA A 184 6.04 -15.23 3.24
N GLU A 185 4.94 -15.81 2.73
CA GLU A 185 4.91 -17.19 2.24
C GLU A 185 5.89 -17.42 1.07
N LEU A 186 5.98 -16.46 0.14
CA LEU A 186 6.93 -16.54 -0.97
C LEU A 186 8.39 -16.45 -0.50
N ALA A 187 8.68 -15.63 0.52
CA ALA A 187 10.01 -15.52 1.12
C ALA A 187 10.43 -16.81 1.85
N GLU A 188 9.52 -17.45 2.59
CA GLU A 188 9.76 -18.75 3.22
C GLU A 188 10.02 -19.86 2.20
N LEU A 189 9.25 -19.91 1.11
CA LEU A 189 9.48 -20.87 0.03
C LEU A 189 10.83 -20.67 -0.66
N ALA A 190 11.25 -19.41 -0.84
CA ALA A 190 12.56 -19.09 -1.42
C ALA A 190 13.72 -19.48 -0.49
N SER A 191 13.58 -19.30 0.83
CA SER A 191 14.61 -19.66 1.81
C SER A 191 14.78 -21.19 1.90
N LEU A 192 13.68 -21.95 1.92
CA LEU A 192 13.68 -23.40 1.91
C LEU A 192 14.32 -23.99 0.64
N ALA A 193 14.01 -23.43 -0.53
CA ALA A 193 14.62 -23.85 -1.80
C ALA A 193 16.14 -23.59 -1.82
N THR A 194 16.58 -22.46 -1.25
CA THR A 194 18.01 -22.13 -1.13
C THR A 194 18.72 -23.09 -0.17
N LEU A 195 18.06 -23.48 0.91
CA LEU A 195 18.59 -24.42 1.91
C LEU A 195 18.70 -25.84 1.34
N GLN A 196 17.73 -26.27 0.55
CA GLN A 196 17.75 -27.55 -0.17
C GLN A 196 18.88 -27.60 -1.21
N GLN A 197 19.08 -26.52 -1.98
CA GLN A 197 20.16 -26.44 -2.96
C GLN A 197 21.54 -26.51 -2.28
N LYS A 198 21.75 -25.77 -1.18
CA LYS A 198 23.00 -25.84 -0.41
C LYS A 198 23.23 -27.22 0.22
N ALA A 199 22.19 -27.88 0.70
CA ALA A 199 22.28 -29.24 1.22
C ALA A 199 22.69 -30.24 0.13
N LYS A 200 22.15 -30.09 -1.08
CA LYS A 200 22.52 -30.91 -2.24
C LYS A 200 23.97 -30.68 -2.67
N GLU A 201 24.40 -29.42 -2.76
CA GLU A 201 25.79 -29.05 -3.08
C GLU A 201 26.79 -29.62 -2.05
N LEU A 202 26.43 -29.62 -0.76
CA LEU A 202 27.25 -30.23 0.30
C LEU A 202 27.38 -31.75 0.12
N VAL A 203 26.29 -32.45 -0.24
CA VAL A 203 26.31 -33.89 -0.50
C VAL A 203 27.14 -34.22 -1.74
N GLU A 204 27.00 -33.46 -2.81
CA GLU A 204 27.77 -33.64 -4.06
C GLU A 204 29.27 -33.36 -3.83
N MET A 205 29.59 -32.31 -3.08
CA MET A 205 30.96 -32.00 -2.65
C MET A 205 31.57 -33.18 -1.86
N TYR A 206 30.82 -33.76 -0.92
CA TYR A 206 31.28 -34.90 -0.13
C TYR A 206 31.49 -36.17 -0.98
N GLN A 207 30.58 -36.46 -1.92
CA GLN A 207 30.75 -37.58 -2.84
C GLN A 207 31.99 -37.41 -3.72
N SER A 208 32.29 -36.18 -4.14
CA SER A 208 33.50 -35.85 -4.89
C SER A 208 34.78 -36.00 -4.04
N ILE A 209 34.75 -35.64 -2.75
CA ILE A 209 35.86 -35.82 -1.81
C ILE A 209 36.09 -37.32 -1.56
N LYS A 210 35.05 -38.11 -1.28
CA LYS A 210 35.15 -39.58 -1.14
C LYS A 210 35.72 -40.24 -2.40
N ALA A 211 35.31 -39.81 -3.58
CA ALA A 211 35.85 -40.33 -4.85
C ALA A 211 37.34 -40.01 -5.02
N ARG A 212 37.78 -38.84 -4.53
CA ARG A 212 39.17 -38.36 -4.60
C ARG A 212 40.06 -39.00 -3.53
N GLU A 213 39.57 -39.13 -2.29
CA GLU A 213 40.26 -39.81 -1.19
C GLU A 213 40.34 -41.33 -1.38
N ALA A 214 39.34 -41.94 -2.02
CA ALA A 214 39.39 -43.35 -2.43
C ALA A 214 40.51 -43.61 -3.47
N ALA A 215 40.89 -42.59 -4.24
CA ALA A 215 42.02 -42.66 -5.17
C ALA A 215 43.39 -42.47 -4.48
N GLU A 216 43.45 -41.89 -3.27
CA GLU A 216 44.69 -41.48 -2.60
C GLU A 216 45.06 -42.24 -1.32
N ARG A 217 44.31 -43.30 -0.91
CA ARG A 217 44.49 -44.06 0.35
C ARG A 217 45.90 -43.99 0.99
N ILE A 218 45.99 -43.48 2.23
CA ILE A 218 46.63 -44.11 3.42
C ILE A 218 46.46 -43.26 4.72
N SER A 219 46.16 -43.97 5.82
CA SER A 219 46.36 -43.71 7.27
C SER A 219 45.66 -42.56 8.03
N ARG A 220 44.65 -42.96 8.83
CA ARG A 220 44.16 -42.53 10.19
C ARG A 220 44.20 -41.04 10.63
N PRO A 221 43.29 -40.56 11.51
CA PRO A 221 42.09 -41.16 12.09
C PRO A 221 40.84 -40.43 11.56
N VAL A 222 40.32 -40.92 10.43
CA VAL A 222 39.17 -40.32 9.72
C VAL A 222 37.84 -40.58 10.44
N GLU A 223 37.81 -41.51 11.41
CA GLU A 223 36.59 -42.03 12.05
C GLU A 223 35.70 -40.94 12.66
N ARG A 224 36.23 -39.97 13.43
CA ARG A 224 35.37 -38.90 14.01
C ARG A 224 34.83 -37.90 12.99
N ILE A 225 35.57 -37.62 11.92
CA ILE A 225 35.10 -36.73 10.85
C ILE A 225 34.07 -37.48 10.01
N GLN A 226 34.34 -38.74 9.70
CA GLN A 226 33.42 -39.67 9.06
C GLN A 226 32.11 -39.78 9.85
N ASP A 227 32.15 -39.92 11.17
CA ASP A 227 30.95 -40.04 12.02
C ASP A 227 30.09 -38.77 11.99
N HIS A 228 30.70 -37.58 12.05
CA HIS A 228 29.95 -36.32 11.91
C HIS A 228 29.36 -36.15 10.50
N PHE A 229 30.09 -36.55 9.46
CA PHE A 229 29.60 -36.48 8.09
C PHE A 229 28.57 -37.57 7.76
N ASP A 230 28.69 -38.77 8.32
CA ASP A 230 27.71 -39.84 8.24
C ASP A 230 26.46 -39.45 9.04
N MET A 231 26.60 -38.74 10.16
CA MET A 231 25.50 -38.11 10.88
C MET A 231 24.84 -37.00 10.05
N ILE A 232 25.60 -36.12 9.39
CA ILE A 232 25.04 -35.11 8.46
C ILE A 232 24.36 -35.80 7.28
N THR A 233 24.95 -36.84 6.70
CA THR A 233 24.39 -37.61 5.59
C THR A 233 23.14 -38.38 6.04
N HIS A 234 23.11 -38.86 7.28
CA HIS A 234 21.96 -39.50 7.90
C HIS A 234 20.84 -38.48 8.17
N ILE A 235 21.16 -37.32 8.74
CA ILE A 235 20.21 -36.21 8.94
C ILE A 235 19.67 -35.76 7.58
N VAL A 236 20.52 -35.55 6.57
CA VAL A 236 20.13 -35.15 5.22
C VAL A 236 19.32 -36.23 4.52
N SER A 237 19.63 -37.52 4.69
CA SER A 237 18.86 -38.63 4.10
C SER A 237 17.53 -38.88 4.80
N GLN A 238 17.43 -38.63 6.12
CA GLN A 238 16.18 -38.69 6.88
C GLN A 238 15.31 -37.44 6.69
N THR A 239 15.93 -36.28 6.50
CA THR A 239 15.22 -35.06 6.12
C THR A 239 14.93 -35.01 4.63
N ASN A 240 15.65 -35.75 3.77
CA ASN A 240 15.40 -35.82 2.32
C ASN A 240 13.96 -36.19 1.96
N PRO A 241 13.31 -37.21 2.54
CA PRO A 241 11.89 -37.47 2.27
C PRO A 241 10.98 -36.35 2.79
N HIS A 242 11.36 -35.60 3.83
CA HIS A 242 10.63 -34.41 4.29
C HIS A 242 10.89 -33.19 3.39
N PHE A 243 12.10 -33.03 2.84
CA PHE A 243 12.47 -32.03 1.84
C PHE A 243 11.91 -32.37 0.47
N ASP A 244 11.81 -33.64 0.10
CA ASP A 244 11.18 -34.13 -1.11
C ASP A 244 9.67 -34.07 -0.98
N ALA A 245 9.08 -34.30 0.19
CA ALA A 245 7.66 -34.03 0.45
C ALA A 245 7.36 -32.52 0.45
N ALA A 246 8.24 -31.68 1.03
CA ALA A 246 8.13 -30.22 0.96
C ALA A 246 8.43 -29.67 -0.44
N ALA A 247 9.32 -30.30 -1.20
CA ALA A 247 9.67 -29.95 -2.57
C ALA A 247 8.66 -30.51 -3.58
N GLN A 248 8.00 -31.63 -3.30
CA GLN A 248 6.83 -32.17 -4.01
C GLN A 248 5.56 -31.40 -3.66
N ALA A 249 5.42 -30.90 -2.43
CA ALA A 249 4.45 -29.85 -2.11
C ALA A 249 4.81 -28.53 -2.80
N SER A 250 6.09 -28.26 -3.06
CA SER A 250 6.57 -27.14 -3.90
C SER A 250 6.61 -27.45 -5.40
N LYS A 251 6.21 -28.66 -5.84
CA LYS A 251 6.04 -29.00 -7.26
C LYS A 251 4.74 -28.39 -7.75
N SER A 252 4.76 -27.08 -7.91
CA SER A 252 4.66 -26.59 -9.27
C SER A 252 5.33 -25.22 -9.33
N GLU A 253 6.19 -25.05 -10.31
CA GLU A 253 6.48 -23.72 -10.85
C GLU A 253 5.16 -22.96 -11.09
N GLY A 254 4.08 -23.68 -11.43
CA GLY A 254 2.69 -23.24 -11.42
C GLY A 254 2.14 -22.70 -10.09
N GLU A 255 2.47 -23.25 -8.92
CA GLU A 255 2.01 -22.78 -7.60
C GLU A 255 2.83 -21.58 -7.14
N ARG A 256 4.13 -21.53 -7.46
CA ARG A 256 4.92 -20.28 -7.30
C ARG A 256 4.41 -19.18 -8.23
N HIS A 257 4.11 -19.50 -9.49
CA HIS A 257 3.49 -18.56 -10.43
C HIS A 257 2.09 -18.16 -10.00
N LEU A 258 1.29 -19.08 -9.47
CA LEU A 258 -0.05 -18.81 -8.95
C LEU A 258 0.04 -17.91 -7.71
N LYS A 259 0.91 -18.21 -6.74
CA LYS A 259 1.13 -17.36 -5.56
C LYS A 259 1.72 -16.00 -5.92
N ALA A 260 2.64 -15.92 -6.88
CA ALA A 260 3.17 -14.65 -7.40
C ALA A 260 2.10 -13.84 -8.17
N SER A 261 1.21 -14.52 -8.90
CA SER A 261 0.05 -13.93 -9.57
C SER A 261 -0.97 -13.43 -8.55
N THR A 262 -1.32 -14.24 -7.55
CA THR A 262 -2.19 -13.89 -6.42
C THR A 262 -1.65 -12.68 -5.65
N ARG A 263 -0.35 -12.67 -5.33
CA ARG A 263 0.33 -11.50 -4.76
C ARG A 263 0.14 -10.27 -5.65
N THR A 264 0.43 -10.39 -6.94
CA THR A 264 0.30 -9.28 -7.90
C THR A 264 -1.15 -8.77 -7.94
N ASN A 265 -2.13 -9.68 -7.92
CA ASN A 265 -3.55 -9.35 -7.88
C ASN A 265 -3.93 -8.58 -6.61
N HIS A 266 -3.43 -8.99 -5.43
CA HIS A 266 -3.66 -8.24 -4.20
C HIS A 266 -3.02 -6.85 -4.22
N TYR A 267 -1.83 -6.70 -4.80
CA TYR A 267 -1.21 -5.38 -4.99
C TYR A 267 -1.99 -4.51 -5.98
N VAL A 268 -2.50 -5.08 -7.07
CA VAL A 268 -3.38 -4.39 -8.02
C VAL A 268 -4.67 -3.96 -7.33
N GLU A 269 -5.29 -4.83 -6.55
CA GLU A 269 -6.48 -4.53 -5.74
C GLU A 269 -6.22 -3.40 -4.74
N CYS A 270 -5.05 -3.39 -4.08
CA CYS A 270 -4.63 -2.29 -3.20
C CYS A 270 -4.58 -0.96 -3.96
N VAL A 271 -3.94 -0.92 -5.13
CA VAL A 271 -3.79 0.30 -5.94
C VAL A 271 -5.14 0.78 -6.47
N LEU A 272 -5.96 -0.12 -7.01
CA LEU A 272 -7.30 0.22 -7.49
C LEU A 272 -8.16 0.78 -6.37
N THR A 273 -8.13 0.15 -5.19
CA THR A 273 -8.88 0.62 -4.02
C THR A 273 -8.42 2.01 -3.58
N LEU A 274 -7.12 2.32 -3.63
CA LEU A 274 -6.60 3.67 -3.35
C LEU A 274 -7.07 4.71 -4.37
N LEU A 275 -7.08 4.38 -5.66
CA LEU A 275 -7.56 5.29 -6.70
C LEU A 275 -9.06 5.60 -6.53
N VAL A 276 -9.86 4.57 -6.24
CA VAL A 276 -11.29 4.74 -5.97
C VAL A 276 -11.51 5.53 -4.68
N LEU A 277 -10.78 5.22 -3.61
CA LEU A 277 -10.85 5.92 -2.33
C LEU A 277 -10.54 7.42 -2.50
N ARG A 278 -9.47 7.76 -3.23
CA ARG A 278 -9.13 9.14 -3.58
C ARG A 278 -10.27 9.84 -4.31
N HIS A 279 -10.86 9.18 -5.30
CA HIS A 279 -11.98 9.74 -6.04
C HIS A 279 -13.20 9.99 -5.15
N VAL A 280 -13.55 9.05 -4.27
CA VAL A 280 -14.69 9.16 -3.36
C VAL A 280 -14.48 10.29 -2.35
N VAL A 281 -13.29 10.41 -1.76
CA VAL A 281 -12.93 11.51 -0.85
C VAL A 281 -12.98 12.87 -1.55
N GLN A 282 -12.47 12.97 -2.79
CA GLN A 282 -12.60 14.19 -3.59
C GLN A 282 -14.07 14.54 -3.87
N LYS A 283 -14.90 13.54 -4.17
CA LYS A 283 -16.34 13.73 -4.41
C LYS A 283 -17.07 14.20 -3.14
N PHE A 284 -16.73 13.63 -1.98
CA PHE A 284 -17.24 14.05 -0.67
C PHE A 284 -17.01 15.56 -0.44
N ARG A 285 -15.76 16.02 -0.63
CA ARG A 285 -15.38 17.42 -0.46
C ARG A 285 -16.02 18.35 -1.49
N SER A 286 -16.07 17.92 -2.75
CA SER A 286 -16.71 18.68 -3.84
C SER A 286 -18.20 18.88 -3.56
N ASN A 287 -18.89 17.86 -3.08
CA ASN A 287 -20.30 17.96 -2.69
C ASN A 287 -20.49 18.94 -1.53
N GLU A 288 -19.63 18.92 -0.52
CA GLU A 288 -19.71 19.86 0.62
C GLU A 288 -19.55 21.31 0.14
N LYS A 289 -18.59 21.55 -0.76
CA LYS A 289 -18.38 22.86 -1.38
C LYS A 289 -19.63 23.34 -2.13
N LYS A 290 -20.25 22.47 -2.95
CA LYS A 290 -21.47 22.79 -3.69
C LYS A 290 -22.64 23.17 -2.78
N LEU A 291 -22.82 22.47 -1.65
CA LEU A 291 -23.87 22.82 -0.69
C LEU A 291 -23.62 24.21 -0.09
N ARG A 292 -22.38 24.52 0.31
CA ARG A 292 -22.03 25.84 0.85
C ARG A 292 -22.32 26.95 -0.16
N GLU A 293 -22.03 26.73 -1.44
CA GLU A 293 -22.36 27.66 -2.53
C GLU A 293 -23.88 27.82 -2.71
N GLN A 294 -24.63 26.72 -2.69
CA GLN A 294 -26.10 26.73 -2.78
C GLN A 294 -26.75 27.47 -1.59
N ARG A 295 -26.26 27.27 -0.35
CA ARG A 295 -26.71 28.00 0.83
C ARG A 295 -26.48 29.50 0.67
N ARG A 296 -25.32 29.92 0.18
CA ARG A 296 -25.01 31.35 -0.08
C ARG A 296 -25.95 31.95 -1.14
N GLY A 297 -26.28 31.20 -2.18
CA GLY A 297 -27.18 31.63 -3.25
C GLY A 297 -28.65 31.74 -2.84
N MET A 298 -29.15 30.81 -2.00
CA MET A 298 -30.55 30.81 -1.56
C MET A 298 -30.90 31.90 -0.54
N PHE A 299 -29.94 32.30 0.31
CA PHE A 299 -30.17 33.27 1.38
C PHE A 299 -29.50 34.63 1.15
N GLY A 300 -28.93 34.86 -0.04
CA GLY A 300 -28.43 36.17 -0.46
C GLY A 300 -27.42 36.78 0.50
N GLY A 301 -26.25 36.17 0.66
CA GLY A 301 -25.01 36.80 1.16
C GLY A 301 -25.00 37.48 2.55
N ALA A 302 -26.12 37.63 3.26
CA ALA A 302 -26.25 38.52 4.41
C ALA A 302 -26.48 37.77 5.72
N TRP A 303 -25.76 36.66 5.95
CA TRP A 303 -25.76 35.94 7.23
C TRP A 303 -24.39 35.30 7.54
N TYR A 304 -23.30 35.99 7.20
CA TYR A 304 -21.96 35.75 7.73
C TYR A 304 -21.29 37.08 8.04
#